data_AF-A0A2E5ALC9-F1
#
_entry.id   AF-A0A2E5ALC9-F1
#
_cell.length_a   1.000
_cell.length_b   1.000
_cell.length_c   1.000
_cell.angle_alpha   90.00
_cell.angle_beta   90.00
_cell.angle_gamma   90.00
#
_symmetry.space_group_name_H-M   'P 1'
#
loop_
_entity.id
_entity.type
_entity.pdbx_description
1 polymer ?
#
loop_
_entity_poly.entity_id
_entity_poly.type
_entity_poly.pdbx_seq_one_letter_code
_entity_poly.pdbx_strand_id
1 'polypeptide(L)'
;MYYPGNKTLHNRVINFYDSLMSCADTSTVDWLFKEQGELSMLLSEGFEINEKEGSQNFNNAIDEAYTELSNTMKGFEFHMNTHSDAEIDGQYENNSQNLLDVFPNMQTILDHAHNCSWRVMPILESGFGIIFDAWGTVKHDYTRYCYDICCDCARESALGSGLHSKLLTSIAIFKAYSNLFSEALEEIKNGLKYDVLYTRAFSSPKNAILVEFEIIGPLLGLNEEELLIYEQKRIYLEETSETALHNYGR
;
A
#
# COMPACT_ATOMS: atom_id res chain seq x y z
N MET A 1 -6.75 -26.27 -9.58
CA MET A 1 -7.62 -25.24 -8.99
C MET A 1 -6.90 -24.74 -7.76
N TYR A 2 -6.39 -23.51 -7.81
CA TYR A 2 -5.44 -22.95 -6.83
C TYR A 2 -6.08 -22.48 -5.52
N TYR A 3 -7.41 -22.59 -5.42
CA TYR A 3 -8.23 -22.24 -4.24
C TYR A 3 -9.26 -23.35 -3.93
N PRO A 4 -8.85 -24.62 -3.83
CA PRO A 4 -9.79 -25.73 -3.77
C PRO A 4 -10.71 -25.63 -2.54
N GLY A 5 -12.00 -25.88 -2.72
CA GLY A 5 -12.96 -25.95 -1.60
C GLY A 5 -13.44 -24.60 -1.01
N ASN A 6 -12.78 -23.48 -1.30
CA ASN A 6 -13.20 -22.17 -0.79
C ASN A 6 -14.30 -21.54 -1.66
N LYS A 7 -15.53 -22.02 -1.52
CA LYS A 7 -16.70 -21.50 -2.27
C LYS A 7 -16.97 -20.03 -1.97
N THR A 8 -16.71 -19.58 -0.74
CA THR A 8 -16.92 -18.20 -0.34
C THR A 8 -15.99 -17.26 -1.11
N LEU A 9 -14.68 -17.58 -1.16
CA LEU A 9 -13.70 -16.80 -1.93
C LEU A 9 -14.07 -16.74 -3.41
N HIS A 10 -14.38 -17.88 -4.03
CA HIS A 10 -14.81 -17.92 -5.43
C HIS A 10 -16.03 -17.02 -5.70
N ASN A 11 -17.06 -17.10 -4.86
CA ASN A 11 -18.25 -16.27 -5.01
C ASN A 11 -17.94 -14.77 -4.86
N ARG A 12 -17.07 -14.41 -3.91
CA ARG A 12 -16.63 -13.02 -3.73
C ARG A 12 -15.86 -12.50 -4.95
N VAL A 13 -14.94 -13.28 -5.49
CA VAL A 13 -14.20 -12.93 -6.72
C VAL A 13 -15.13 -12.77 -7.92
N ILE A 14 -16.11 -13.67 -8.10
CA ILE A 14 -17.13 -13.55 -9.15
C ILE A 14 -17.93 -12.26 -8.97
N ASN A 15 -18.45 -12.01 -7.76
CA ASN A 15 -19.21 -10.80 -7.46
C ASN A 15 -18.40 -9.52 -7.68
N PHE A 16 -17.09 -9.55 -7.39
CA PHE A 16 -16.19 -8.44 -7.66
C PHE A 16 -16.14 -8.13 -9.17
N TYR A 17 -15.91 -9.14 -10.03
CA TYR A 17 -15.89 -8.94 -11.47
C TYR A 17 -17.24 -8.54 -12.05
N ASP A 18 -18.34 -9.14 -11.59
CA ASP A 18 -19.70 -8.78 -12.02
C ASP A 18 -20.00 -7.31 -11.68
N SER A 19 -19.59 -6.85 -10.50
CA SER A 19 -19.76 -5.45 -10.06
C SER A 19 -18.84 -4.50 -10.80
N LEU A 20 -17.62 -4.92 -11.13
CA LEU A 20 -16.70 -4.15 -11.96
C LEU A 20 -17.28 -3.89 -13.36
N MET A 21 -17.88 -4.92 -13.97
CA MET A 21 -18.50 -4.84 -15.30
C MET A 21 -19.81 -4.05 -15.32
N SER A 22 -20.52 -4.02 -14.19
CA SER A 22 -21.81 -3.32 -14.03
C SER A 22 -21.71 -2.03 -13.24
N CYS A 23 -20.48 -1.55 -12.99
CA CYS A 23 -20.20 -0.38 -12.18
C CYS A 23 -21.10 0.78 -12.63
N ALA A 24 -21.96 1.28 -11.72
CA ALA A 24 -23.02 2.25 -12.05
C ALA A 24 -23.03 3.51 -11.16
N ASP A 25 -22.35 3.49 -10.01
CA ASP A 25 -22.19 4.65 -9.13
C ASP A 25 -20.89 4.64 -8.29
N THR A 26 -20.65 5.75 -7.59
CA THR A 26 -19.49 5.92 -6.69
C THR A 26 -19.49 4.96 -5.51
N SER A 27 -20.67 4.52 -5.05
CA SER A 27 -20.77 3.54 -3.96
C SER A 27 -20.25 2.18 -4.40
N THR A 28 -20.48 1.82 -5.66
CA THR A 28 -19.92 0.62 -6.28
C THR A 28 -18.41 0.72 -6.39
N VAL A 29 -17.86 1.88 -6.76
CA VAL A 29 -16.41 2.12 -6.78
C VAL A 29 -15.79 1.95 -5.40
N ASP A 30 -16.36 2.58 -4.36
CA ASP A 30 -15.86 2.44 -2.99
C ASP A 30 -15.88 1.00 -2.51
N TRP A 31 -16.98 0.29 -2.78
CA TRP A 31 -17.09 -1.13 -2.47
C TRP A 31 -16.05 -1.95 -3.23
N LEU A 32 -15.86 -1.73 -4.53
CA LEU A 32 -14.85 -2.41 -5.34
C LEU A 32 -13.45 -2.21 -4.76
N PHE A 33 -13.12 -0.98 -4.35
CA PHE A 33 -11.81 -0.67 -3.78
C PHE A 33 -11.56 -1.44 -2.48
N LYS A 34 -12.55 -1.45 -1.58
CA LYS A 34 -12.49 -2.19 -0.32
C LYS A 34 -12.41 -3.71 -0.55
N GLU A 35 -13.32 -4.22 -1.38
CA GLU A 35 -13.42 -5.64 -1.69
C GLU A 35 -12.14 -6.15 -2.35
N GLN A 36 -11.51 -5.36 -3.23
CA GLN A 36 -10.24 -5.72 -3.87
C GLN A 36 -9.13 -5.93 -2.83
N GLY A 37 -9.01 -5.04 -1.85
CA GLY A 37 -8.03 -5.18 -0.77
C GLY A 37 -8.26 -6.42 0.09
N GLU A 38 -9.52 -6.69 0.47
CA GLU A 38 -9.88 -7.89 1.24
C GLU A 38 -9.65 -9.18 0.43
N LEU A 39 -10.00 -9.18 -0.86
CA LEU A 39 -9.77 -10.31 -1.76
C LEU A 39 -8.28 -10.59 -1.95
N SER A 40 -7.45 -9.56 -2.12
CA SER A 40 -5.98 -9.70 -2.18
C SER A 40 -5.43 -10.47 -0.99
N MET A 41 -5.87 -10.12 0.22
CA MET A 41 -5.43 -10.80 1.45
C MET A 41 -5.89 -12.27 1.47
N LEU A 42 -7.16 -12.54 1.16
CA LEU A 42 -7.71 -13.90 1.10
C LEU A 42 -7.12 -14.76 -0.02
N LEU A 43 -6.77 -14.17 -1.16
CA LEU A 43 -6.11 -14.85 -2.28
C LEU A 43 -4.66 -15.18 -1.94
N SER A 44 -4.01 -14.40 -1.09
CA SER A 44 -2.66 -14.68 -0.58
C SER A 44 -2.69 -15.83 0.43
N GLU A 45 -3.61 -15.77 1.40
CA GLU A 45 -3.73 -16.77 2.48
C GLU A 45 -4.32 -18.11 2.00
N GLY A 46 -5.22 -18.08 1.02
CA GLY A 46 -5.98 -19.25 0.57
C GLY A 46 -5.34 -20.06 -0.55
N PHE A 47 -4.15 -19.68 -1.00
CA PHE A 47 -3.47 -20.33 -2.12
C PHE A 47 -2.89 -21.69 -1.72
N GLU A 48 -3.25 -22.74 -2.45
CA GLU A 48 -2.79 -24.11 -2.17
C GLU A 48 -2.31 -24.83 -3.44
N ILE A 49 -1.17 -25.52 -3.31
CA ILE A 49 -0.61 -26.41 -4.32
C ILE A 49 -0.59 -27.82 -3.76
N ASN A 50 -1.25 -28.75 -4.45
CA ASN A 50 -1.31 -30.16 -4.07
C ASN A 50 -0.12 -30.95 -4.63
N GLU A 51 1.08 -30.42 -4.44
CA GLU A 51 2.35 -31.06 -4.81
C GLU A 51 3.28 -31.06 -3.61
N LYS A 52 4.23 -32.00 -3.58
CA LYS A 52 5.18 -32.08 -2.48
C LYS A 52 6.16 -30.91 -2.55
N GLU A 53 6.19 -30.08 -1.51
CA GLU A 53 7.14 -28.97 -1.36
C GLU A 53 8.59 -29.40 -1.61
N GLY A 54 9.35 -28.55 -2.30
CA GLY A 54 10.75 -28.79 -2.69
C GLY A 54 10.93 -29.76 -3.86
N SER A 55 9.85 -30.25 -4.49
CA SER A 55 9.94 -31.05 -5.72
C SER A 55 9.92 -30.19 -6.98
N GLN A 56 10.46 -30.70 -8.09
CA GLN A 56 10.35 -30.03 -9.39
C GLN A 56 8.90 -29.81 -9.80
N ASN A 57 8.00 -30.76 -9.49
CA ASN A 57 6.59 -30.63 -9.80
C ASN A 57 5.92 -29.51 -9.01
N PHE A 58 6.31 -29.30 -7.75
CA PHE A 58 5.82 -28.20 -6.94
C PHE A 58 6.23 -26.85 -7.51
N ASN A 59 7.50 -26.68 -7.90
CA ASN A 59 7.97 -25.44 -8.52
C ASN A 59 7.26 -25.18 -9.86
N ASN A 60 7.14 -26.20 -10.72
CA ASN A 60 6.41 -26.08 -11.98
C ASN A 60 4.93 -25.71 -11.73
N ALA A 61 4.28 -26.30 -10.72
CA ALA A 61 2.90 -26.00 -10.39
C ALA A 61 2.71 -24.57 -9.88
N ILE A 62 3.68 -24.02 -9.13
CA ILE A 62 3.68 -22.61 -8.71
C ILE A 62 3.84 -21.69 -9.92
N ASP A 63 4.79 -21.96 -10.81
CA ASP A 63 5.02 -21.16 -12.01
C ASP A 63 3.79 -21.16 -12.95
N GLU A 64 3.16 -22.32 -13.12
CA GLU A 64 1.92 -22.48 -13.87
C GLU A 64 0.78 -21.69 -13.21
N ALA A 65 0.64 -21.77 -11.88
CA ALA A 65 -0.36 -21.04 -11.12
C ALA A 65 -0.21 -19.54 -11.27
N TYR A 66 1.00 -19.03 -11.05
CA TYR A 66 1.34 -17.63 -11.20
C TYR A 66 0.97 -17.13 -12.60
N THR A 67 1.33 -17.90 -13.64
CA THR A 67 1.03 -17.55 -15.03
C THR A 67 -0.47 -17.55 -15.31
N GLU A 68 -1.21 -18.57 -14.87
CA GLU A 68 -2.66 -18.65 -15.07
C GLU A 68 -3.41 -17.52 -14.33
N LEU A 69 -3.09 -17.31 -13.05
CA LEU A 69 -3.74 -16.31 -12.20
C LEU A 69 -3.45 -14.88 -12.71
N SER A 70 -2.21 -14.56 -13.06
CA SER A 70 -1.86 -13.24 -13.61
C SER A 70 -2.56 -12.94 -14.95
N ASN A 71 -2.87 -13.98 -15.72
CA ASN A 71 -3.60 -13.84 -16.98
C ASN A 71 -5.11 -13.70 -16.79
N THR A 72 -5.68 -14.41 -15.81
CA THR A 72 -7.13 -14.53 -15.63
C THR A 72 -7.72 -13.56 -14.60
N MET A 73 -6.96 -13.19 -13.57
CA MET A 73 -7.45 -12.35 -12.48
C MET A 73 -6.96 -10.89 -12.59
N LYS A 74 -7.52 -10.15 -13.56
CA LYS A 74 -7.18 -8.74 -13.76
C LYS A 74 -7.61 -7.88 -12.56
N GLY A 75 -6.76 -6.94 -12.15
CA GLY A 75 -6.96 -6.18 -10.92
C GLY A 75 -6.27 -6.81 -9.70
N PHE A 76 -5.57 -7.92 -9.86
CA PHE A 76 -4.70 -8.46 -8.83
C PHE A 76 -3.30 -8.61 -9.42
N GLU A 77 -2.29 -8.25 -8.63
CA GLU A 77 -0.89 -8.49 -8.96
C GLU A 77 -0.37 -9.61 -8.06
N PHE A 78 0.17 -10.64 -8.70
CA PHE A 78 0.68 -11.82 -8.02
C PHE A 78 2.20 -11.72 -7.95
N HIS A 79 2.78 -12.10 -6.83
CA HIS A 79 4.22 -12.21 -6.66
C HIS A 79 4.52 -13.57 -6.05
N MET A 80 5.39 -14.33 -6.72
CA MET A 80 5.87 -15.58 -6.14
C MET A 80 6.78 -15.25 -4.96
N ASN A 81 6.46 -15.80 -3.80
CA ASN A 81 7.30 -15.64 -2.64
C ASN A 81 8.45 -16.65 -2.71
N THR A 82 9.42 -16.36 -3.58
CA THR A 82 10.60 -17.22 -3.77
C THR A 82 11.62 -16.93 -2.67
N HIS A 83 11.36 -17.36 -1.44
CA HIS A 83 12.43 -17.63 -0.47
C HIS A 83 13.20 -18.92 -0.83
N SER A 84 13.45 -19.18 -2.12
CA SER A 84 14.16 -20.38 -2.59
C SER A 84 15.63 -20.17 -2.96
N ASP A 85 16.11 -18.92 -3.03
CA ASP A 85 17.50 -18.63 -3.43
C ASP A 85 18.38 -18.14 -2.28
N ALA A 86 17.83 -18.09 -1.07
CA ALA A 86 18.57 -17.87 0.15
C ALA A 86 19.13 -19.21 0.68
N GLU A 87 20.35 -19.55 0.27
CA GLU A 87 21.29 -20.23 1.17
C GLU A 87 21.40 -19.38 2.46
N ILE A 88 20.48 -19.52 3.41
CA ILE A 88 20.54 -18.80 4.69
C ILE A 88 20.26 -19.78 5.82
N ASP A 89 21.37 -20.21 6.41
CA ASP A 89 21.57 -20.59 7.81
C ASP A 89 20.29 -20.64 8.68
N GLY A 90 19.63 -21.80 8.66
CA GLY A 90 19.31 -22.56 9.87
C GLY A 90 18.35 -21.98 10.90
N GLN A 91 17.75 -20.79 10.73
CA GLN A 91 16.79 -20.24 11.69
C GLN A 91 15.71 -19.38 11.03
N TYR A 92 14.65 -20.02 10.52
CA TYR A 92 13.34 -19.39 10.52
C TYR A 92 12.30 -20.37 11.09
N GLU A 93 11.69 -19.93 12.19
CA GLU A 93 10.55 -20.58 12.81
C GLU A 93 9.38 -20.61 11.81
N ASN A 94 8.88 -21.81 11.53
CA ASN A 94 7.50 -22.25 11.23
C ASN A 94 6.37 -21.20 11.08
N ASN A 95 6.58 -20.11 10.36
CA ASN A 95 5.49 -19.31 9.82
C ASN A 95 5.12 -19.91 8.48
N SER A 96 3.87 -20.29 8.30
CA SER A 96 3.31 -20.69 7.01
C SER A 96 3.56 -19.56 6.00
N GLN A 97 4.63 -19.68 5.22
CA GLN A 97 4.93 -18.71 4.19
C GLN A 97 3.87 -18.85 3.10
N ASN A 98 3.14 -17.78 2.83
CA ASN A 98 2.26 -17.72 1.68
C ASN A 98 3.14 -17.91 0.43
N LEU A 99 2.85 -18.92 -0.37
CA LEU A 99 3.63 -19.22 -1.59
C LEU A 99 3.46 -18.14 -2.66
N LEU A 100 2.38 -17.36 -2.56
CA LEU A 100 1.99 -16.33 -3.49
C LEU A 100 1.45 -15.13 -2.70
N ASP A 101 2.09 -13.98 -2.86
CA ASP A 101 1.59 -12.71 -2.35
C ASP A 101 0.73 -12.06 -3.43
N VAL A 102 -0.44 -11.55 -3.04
CA VAL A 102 -1.41 -10.94 -3.96
C VAL A 102 -1.70 -9.52 -3.50
N PHE A 103 -1.39 -8.55 -4.36
CA PHE A 103 -1.64 -7.13 -4.12
C PHE A 103 -2.78 -6.61 -5.00
N PRO A 104 -3.56 -5.64 -4.52
CA PRO A 104 -4.63 -5.08 -5.33
C PRO A 104 -4.04 -4.12 -6.37
N ASN A 105 -4.41 -4.33 -7.64
CA ASN A 105 -4.08 -3.44 -8.74
C ASN A 105 -5.30 -2.56 -9.06
N MET A 106 -5.25 -1.34 -8.55
CA MET A 106 -6.34 -0.37 -8.55
C MET A 106 -6.57 0.26 -9.93
N GLN A 107 -5.61 0.13 -10.87
CA GLN A 107 -5.75 0.64 -12.24
C GLN A 107 -6.96 0.03 -12.95
N THR A 108 -7.23 -1.25 -12.73
CA THR A 108 -8.37 -1.95 -13.33
C THR A 108 -9.71 -1.30 -12.97
N ILE A 109 -9.87 -0.82 -11.73
CA ILE A 109 -11.11 -0.15 -11.30
C ILE A 109 -11.24 1.20 -12.00
N LEU A 110 -10.15 1.97 -12.11
CA LEU A 110 -10.13 3.24 -12.82
C LEU A 110 -10.46 3.07 -14.32
N ASP A 111 -9.83 2.10 -14.98
CA ASP A 111 -10.03 1.81 -16.41
C ASP A 111 -11.49 1.45 -16.72
N HIS A 112 -12.14 0.66 -15.86
CA HIS A 112 -13.55 0.31 -16.04
C HIS A 112 -14.45 1.50 -15.74
N ALA A 113 -14.14 2.28 -14.71
CA ALA A 113 -14.92 3.46 -14.39
C ALA A 113 -14.89 4.50 -15.52
N HIS A 114 -13.78 4.67 -16.25
CA HIS A 114 -13.70 5.56 -17.42
C HIS A 114 -14.67 5.18 -18.55
N ASN A 115 -15.02 3.90 -18.66
CA ASN A 115 -16.00 3.43 -19.66
C ASN A 115 -17.44 3.62 -19.18
N CYS A 116 -17.65 4.00 -17.93
CA CYS A 116 -18.97 4.34 -17.39
C CYS A 116 -19.32 5.79 -17.69
N SER A 117 -20.54 6.02 -18.19
CA SER A 117 -21.01 7.33 -18.67
C SER A 117 -21.41 8.28 -17.51
N TRP A 118 -20.48 8.67 -16.63
CA TRP A 118 -20.81 9.48 -15.45
C TRP A 118 -20.21 10.88 -15.44
N ARG A 119 -20.98 11.82 -14.88
CA ARG A 119 -20.56 13.19 -14.56
C ARG A 119 -19.56 13.28 -13.39
N VAL A 120 -19.21 12.15 -12.76
CA VAL A 120 -18.39 12.07 -11.54
C VAL A 120 -16.92 11.75 -11.85
N MET A 121 -16.56 11.54 -13.12
CA MET A 121 -15.19 11.24 -13.55
C MET A 121 -14.13 12.20 -12.97
N PRO A 122 -14.33 13.54 -12.92
CA PRO A 122 -13.29 14.41 -12.38
C PRO A 122 -13.00 14.19 -10.89
N ILE A 123 -14.02 13.90 -10.08
CA ILE A 123 -13.84 13.59 -8.64
C ILE A 123 -13.16 12.23 -8.50
N LEU A 124 -13.56 11.25 -9.32
CA LEU A 124 -12.97 9.92 -9.31
C LEU A 124 -11.47 9.97 -9.67
N GLU A 125 -11.12 10.63 -10.77
CA GLU A 125 -9.75 10.86 -11.23
C GLU A 125 -8.91 11.58 -10.16
N SER A 126 -9.49 12.58 -9.49
CA SER A 126 -8.80 13.30 -8.41
C SER A 126 -8.51 12.38 -7.22
N GLY A 127 -9.47 11.52 -6.83
CA GLY A 127 -9.30 10.55 -5.76
C GLY A 127 -8.23 9.50 -6.09
N PHE A 128 -8.30 8.91 -7.28
CA PHE A 128 -7.27 7.98 -7.76
C PHE A 128 -5.90 8.64 -7.90
N GLY A 129 -5.83 9.90 -8.33
CA GLY A 129 -4.59 10.65 -8.39
C GLY A 129 -3.91 10.74 -7.01
N ILE A 130 -4.67 10.99 -5.95
CA ILE A 130 -4.16 11.00 -4.57
C ILE A 130 -3.66 9.60 -4.16
N ILE A 131 -4.43 8.56 -4.45
CA ILE A 131 -4.08 7.18 -4.11
C ILE A 131 -2.82 6.73 -4.86
N PHE A 132 -2.71 7.04 -6.15
CA PHE A 132 -1.57 6.67 -6.98
C PHE A 132 -0.32 7.46 -6.64
N ASP A 133 -0.46 8.72 -6.22
CA ASP A 133 0.65 9.49 -5.62
C ASP A 133 1.17 8.76 -4.36
N ALA A 134 0.29 8.19 -3.54
CA ALA A 134 0.65 7.52 -2.28
C ALA A 134 1.19 6.10 -2.41
N TRP A 135 0.50 5.24 -3.16
CA TRP A 135 0.82 3.81 -3.26
C TRP A 135 1.26 3.40 -4.67
N GLY A 136 0.82 4.15 -5.68
CA GLY A 136 0.88 3.73 -7.08
C GLY A 136 -0.38 3.02 -7.54
N THR A 137 -0.31 2.39 -8.70
CA THR A 137 -1.39 1.56 -9.25
C THR A 137 -1.58 0.27 -8.46
N VAL A 138 -0.53 -0.21 -7.80
CA VAL A 138 -0.50 -1.42 -6.99
C VAL A 138 -0.30 -1.01 -5.55
N LYS A 139 -1.19 -1.46 -4.66
CA LYS A 139 -1.08 -1.13 -3.23
C LYS A 139 -0.09 -2.10 -2.58
N HIS A 140 1.03 -1.56 -2.11
CA HIS A 140 1.92 -2.25 -1.18
C HIS A 140 1.66 -1.78 0.26
N ASP A 141 2.28 -2.45 1.24
CA ASP A 141 2.05 -2.19 2.67
C ASP A 141 2.50 -0.80 3.14
N TYR A 142 3.30 -0.09 2.33
CA TYR A 142 3.90 1.19 2.70
C TYR A 142 3.61 2.26 1.65
N THR A 143 3.58 3.51 2.11
CA THR A 143 3.50 4.66 1.20
C THR A 143 4.83 4.85 0.47
N ARG A 144 4.78 5.44 -0.72
CA ARG A 144 5.93 5.81 -1.54
C ARG A 144 6.73 6.99 -0.96
N TYR A 145 6.46 7.42 0.26
CA TYR A 145 7.13 8.55 0.91
C TYR A 145 8.06 8.11 2.06
N CYS A 146 8.21 6.80 2.22
CA CYS A 146 9.15 6.16 3.12
C CYS A 146 9.84 5.02 2.37
N TYR A 147 11.16 5.08 2.20
CA TYR A 147 11.92 4.14 1.37
C TYR A 147 12.84 3.27 2.21
N ASP A 148 12.90 1.97 1.96
CA ASP A 148 13.90 1.10 2.61
C ASP A 148 15.30 1.40 2.02
N ILE A 149 16.30 1.63 2.89
CA ILE A 149 17.65 2.05 2.45
C ILE A 149 18.56 0.86 2.12
N CYS A 150 18.30 -0.34 2.65
CA CYS A 150 18.96 -1.62 2.34
C CYS A 150 18.37 -2.71 3.25
N CYS A 151 18.81 -3.97 3.10
CA CYS A 151 18.42 -5.20 3.83
C CYS A 151 18.46 -5.15 5.39
N ASP A 152 18.84 -4.01 6.00
CA ASP A 152 18.93 -3.83 7.46
C ASP A 152 17.76 -3.01 8.07
N CYS A 153 16.61 -2.95 7.40
CA CYS A 153 15.34 -2.43 7.94
C CYS A 153 15.31 -0.92 8.28
N ALA A 154 16.31 -0.13 7.88
CA ALA A 154 16.28 1.32 8.05
C ALA A 154 15.46 1.99 6.93
N ARG A 155 14.40 2.72 7.31
CA ARG A 155 13.58 3.53 6.39
C ARG A 155 14.02 4.97 6.34
N GLU A 156 14.01 5.53 5.14
CA GLU A 156 14.21 6.95 4.87
C GLU A 156 12.88 7.66 4.65
N SER A 157 12.66 8.77 5.35
CA SER A 157 11.51 9.62 5.10
C SER A 157 11.81 10.65 4.03
N ALA A 158 10.87 10.84 3.11
CA ALA A 158 10.87 11.95 2.15
C ALA A 158 10.51 13.31 2.78
N LEU A 159 10.49 13.45 4.11
CA LEU A 159 10.19 14.71 4.78
C LEU A 159 11.22 15.78 4.37
N GLY A 160 10.75 16.99 4.13
CA GLY A 160 11.50 18.11 3.55
C GLY A 160 11.46 18.19 2.01
N SER A 161 10.85 17.23 1.32
CA SER A 161 10.68 17.26 -0.14
C SER A 161 9.47 18.07 -0.61
N GLY A 162 8.52 18.37 0.28
CA GLY A 162 7.22 18.95 -0.07
C GLY A 162 6.16 17.92 -0.48
N LEU A 163 6.51 16.64 -0.59
CA LEU A 163 5.58 15.60 -1.03
C LEU A 163 4.54 15.25 0.04
N HIS A 164 4.93 15.25 1.32
CA HIS A 164 4.01 14.97 2.44
C HIS A 164 2.95 16.06 2.53
N SER A 165 3.38 17.32 2.51
CA SER A 165 2.49 18.48 2.56
C SER A 165 1.55 18.55 1.35
N LYS A 166 2.05 18.28 0.14
CA LYS A 166 1.22 18.18 -1.07
C LYS A 166 0.15 17.09 -0.94
N LEU A 167 0.52 15.89 -0.50
CA LEU A 167 -0.44 14.78 -0.38
C LEU A 167 -1.49 15.06 0.70
N LEU A 168 -1.06 15.44 1.91
CA LEU A 168 -1.97 15.72 3.02
C LEU A 168 -2.93 16.87 2.71
N THR A 169 -2.45 17.90 2.00
CA THR A 169 -3.32 18.99 1.52
C THR A 169 -4.32 18.48 0.49
N SER A 170 -3.89 17.66 -0.47
CA SER A 170 -4.79 17.06 -1.47
C SER A 170 -5.87 16.20 -0.81
N ILE A 171 -5.50 15.38 0.18
CA ILE A 171 -6.43 14.58 0.98
C ILE A 171 -7.44 15.49 1.70
N ALA A 172 -6.96 16.55 2.37
CA ALA A 172 -7.83 17.47 3.11
C ALA A 172 -8.83 18.19 2.19
N ILE A 173 -8.37 18.67 1.02
CA ILE A 173 -9.23 19.29 0.01
C ILE A 173 -10.25 18.28 -0.51
N PHE A 174 -9.81 17.07 -0.86
CA PHE A 174 -10.69 16.05 -1.41
C PHE A 174 -11.80 15.64 -0.42
N LYS A 175 -11.44 15.37 0.84
CA LYS A 175 -12.39 15.03 1.92
C LYS A 175 -13.39 16.14 2.22
N ALA A 176 -13.10 17.40 1.88
CA ALA A 176 -14.04 18.50 2.06
C ALA A 176 -15.19 18.48 1.03
N TYR A 177 -15.01 17.83 -0.12
CA TYR A 177 -15.99 17.81 -1.22
C TYR A 177 -16.50 16.41 -1.59
N SER A 178 -15.88 15.34 -1.08
CA SER A 178 -16.23 13.95 -1.38
C SER A 178 -15.98 13.02 -0.20
N ASN A 179 -16.83 11.99 -0.07
CA ASN A 179 -16.64 10.88 0.88
C ASN A 179 -16.09 9.60 0.21
N LEU A 180 -15.85 9.65 -1.11
CA LEU A 180 -15.26 8.56 -1.87
C LEU A 180 -13.86 8.22 -1.30
N PHE A 181 -13.49 6.95 -1.30
CA PHE A 181 -12.20 6.44 -0.81
C PHE A 181 -11.87 6.79 0.65
N SER A 182 -12.86 7.13 1.47
CA SER A 182 -12.63 7.63 2.84
C SER A 182 -11.74 6.70 3.69
N GLU A 183 -11.97 5.39 3.64
CA GLU A 183 -11.13 4.39 4.33
C GLU A 183 -9.68 4.41 3.80
N ALA A 184 -9.49 4.37 2.48
CA ALA A 184 -8.17 4.38 1.86
C ALA A 184 -7.37 5.66 2.12
N LEU A 185 -8.03 6.82 2.06
CA LEU A 185 -7.40 8.11 2.34
C LEU A 185 -7.00 8.24 3.82
N GLU A 186 -7.79 7.66 4.73
CA GLU A 186 -7.43 7.60 6.15
C GLU A 186 -6.26 6.65 6.40
N GLU A 187 -6.22 5.51 5.71
CA GLU A 187 -5.09 4.58 5.74
C GLU A 187 -3.79 5.25 5.26
N ILE A 188 -3.82 5.93 4.10
CA ILE A 188 -2.67 6.69 3.57
C ILE A 188 -2.22 7.73 4.59
N LYS A 189 -3.16 8.49 5.15
CA LYS A 189 -2.86 9.53 6.15
C LYS A 189 -2.21 8.93 7.40
N ASN A 190 -2.69 7.78 7.87
CA ASN A 190 -2.12 7.10 9.03
C ASN A 190 -0.71 6.54 8.74
N GLY A 191 -0.48 6.01 7.54
CA GLY A 191 0.85 5.61 7.09
C GLY A 191 1.83 6.79 7.11
N LEU A 192 1.45 7.92 6.50
CA LEU A 192 2.26 9.14 6.56
C LEU A 192 2.50 9.65 7.98
N LYS A 193 1.46 9.62 8.82
CA LYS A 193 1.58 10.03 10.22
C LYS A 193 2.61 9.16 10.95
N TYR A 194 2.56 7.85 10.75
CA TYR A 194 3.55 6.94 11.31
C TYR A 194 4.96 7.28 10.81
N ASP A 195 5.14 7.45 9.50
CA ASP A 195 6.43 7.77 8.90
C ASP A 195 7.02 9.08 9.47
N VAL A 196 6.19 10.12 9.63
CA VAL A 196 6.60 11.42 10.16
C VAL A 196 7.01 11.34 11.64
N LEU A 197 6.27 10.58 12.44
CA LEU A 197 6.51 10.48 13.89
C LEU A 197 7.73 9.60 14.22
N TYR A 198 7.91 8.49 13.51
CA TYR A 198 8.82 7.43 13.94
C TYR A 198 10.09 7.31 13.09
N THR A 199 10.07 7.72 11.82
CA THR A 199 11.26 7.64 10.97
C THR A 199 12.30 8.68 11.36
N ARG A 200 13.58 8.28 11.44
CA ARG A 200 14.69 9.14 11.90
C ARG A 200 15.75 9.42 10.85
N ALA A 201 15.68 8.76 9.70
CA ALA A 201 16.59 9.00 8.58
C ALA A 201 15.92 9.88 7.52
N PHE A 202 16.69 10.81 6.96
CA PHE A 202 16.20 11.81 5.99
C PHE A 202 17.25 12.08 4.91
N SER A 203 16.81 12.34 3.68
CA SER A 203 17.67 12.87 2.60
C SER A 203 17.59 14.38 2.42
N SER A 204 16.49 15.01 2.84
CA SER A 204 16.27 16.44 2.61
C SER A 204 17.10 17.33 3.55
N PRO A 205 17.55 18.51 3.13
CA PRO A 205 18.28 19.43 4.00
C PRO A 205 17.50 19.76 5.27
N LYS A 206 18.21 19.93 6.40
CA LYS A 206 17.58 20.13 7.73
C LYS A 206 16.52 21.23 7.73
N ASN A 207 16.82 22.37 7.11
CA ASN A 207 15.88 23.49 7.05
C ASN A 207 14.60 23.14 6.30
N ALA A 208 14.69 22.34 5.22
CA ALA A 208 13.52 21.91 4.47
C ALA A 208 12.68 20.92 5.29
N ILE A 209 13.33 20.00 6.02
CA ILE A 209 12.66 19.08 6.95
C ILE A 209 11.85 19.88 7.98
N LEU A 210 12.46 20.84 8.67
CA LEU A 210 11.80 21.64 9.70
C LEU A 210 10.59 22.42 9.16
N VAL A 211 10.75 23.05 7.99
CA VAL A 211 9.67 23.79 7.33
C VAL A 211 8.51 22.88 6.97
N GLU A 212 8.78 21.74 6.32
CA GLU A 212 7.70 20.82 5.96
C GLU A 212 7.05 20.20 7.20
N PHE A 213 7.84 19.85 8.23
CA PHE A 213 7.33 19.29 9.48
C PHE A 213 6.30 20.22 10.13
N GLU A 214 6.58 21.52 10.22
CA GLU A 214 5.65 22.52 10.73
C GLU A 214 4.37 22.64 9.89
N ILE A 215 4.49 22.64 8.56
CA ILE A 215 3.35 22.73 7.63
C ILE A 215 2.40 21.54 7.80
N ILE A 216 2.94 20.32 7.95
CA ILE A 216 2.11 19.11 8.00
C ILE A 216 1.48 18.84 9.37
N GLY A 217 2.03 19.38 10.46
CA GLY A 217 1.56 19.13 11.83
C GLY A 217 0.03 19.23 11.99
N PRO A 218 -0.61 20.34 11.58
CA PRO A 218 -2.06 20.51 11.64
C PRO A 218 -2.85 19.54 10.76
N LEU A 219 -2.25 19.02 9.68
CA LEU A 219 -2.91 18.13 8.72
C LEU A 219 -2.91 16.66 9.16
N LEU A 220 -1.99 16.28 10.06
CA LEU A 220 -1.83 14.90 10.53
C LEU A 220 -2.97 14.40 11.42
N GLY A 221 -3.77 15.30 12.03
CA GLY A 221 -4.86 14.92 12.93
C GLY A 221 -4.37 14.11 14.14
N LEU A 222 -3.32 14.62 14.79
CA LEU A 222 -2.67 13.98 15.92
C LEU A 222 -3.60 13.93 17.15
N ASN A 223 -3.59 12.80 17.85
CA ASN A 223 -4.19 12.69 19.17
C ASN A 223 -3.24 13.23 20.27
N GLU A 224 -3.67 13.23 21.53
CA GLU A 224 -2.89 13.78 22.65
C GLU A 224 -1.52 13.09 22.85
N GLU A 225 -1.45 11.77 22.69
CA GLU A 225 -0.19 11.02 22.81
C GLU A 225 0.73 11.31 21.62
N GLU A 226 0.17 11.30 20.41
CA GLU A 226 0.89 11.58 19.18
C GLU A 226 1.44 13.02 19.14
N LEU A 227 0.74 13.99 19.76
CA LEU A 227 1.24 15.35 19.92
C LEU A 227 2.52 15.41 20.77
N LEU A 228 2.61 14.59 21.83
CA LEU A 228 3.83 14.51 22.63
C LEU A 228 5.00 13.93 21.83
N ILE A 229 4.74 12.90 21.02
CA ILE A 229 5.75 12.29 20.14
C ILE A 229 6.19 13.29 19.06
N TYR A 230 5.23 14.03 18.48
CA TYR A 230 5.49 15.05 17.49
C TYR A 230 6.38 16.18 18.05
N GLU A 231 6.13 16.64 19.28
CA GLU A 231 6.99 17.63 19.94
C GLU A 231 8.39 17.10 20.25
N GLN A 232 8.51 15.85 20.72
CA GLN A 232 9.81 15.20 20.89
C GLN A 232 10.57 15.11 19.56
N LYS A 233 9.86 14.78 18.48
CA LYS A 233 10.41 14.73 17.13
C LYS A 233 10.89 16.10 16.66
N ARG A 234 10.12 17.16 16.91
CA ARG A 234 10.51 18.56 16.63
C ARG A 234 11.82 18.92 17.31
N ILE A 235 11.92 18.68 18.62
CA ILE A 235 13.13 18.95 19.41
C ILE A 235 14.33 18.19 18.84
N TYR A 236 14.14 16.89 18.55
CA TYR A 236 15.19 16.07 17.92
C TYR A 236 15.68 16.67 16.59
N LEU A 237 14.76 17.10 15.71
CA LEU A 237 15.13 17.73 14.43
C LEU A 237 15.88 19.06 14.63
N GLU A 238 15.48 19.86 15.61
CA GLU A 238 16.11 21.15 15.95
C GLU A 238 17.52 20.99 16.55
N GLU A 239 17.72 20.01 17.43
CA GLU A 239 18.98 19.82 18.16
C GLU A 239 20.01 18.97 17.38
N THR A 240 19.55 18.06 16.51
CA THR A 240 20.43 17.17 15.75
C THR A 240 21.16 17.94 14.64
N SER A 241 22.47 17.73 14.48
CA SER A 241 23.24 18.33 13.39
C SER A 241 22.79 17.80 12.03
N GLU A 242 22.94 18.59 10.98
CA GLU A 242 22.55 18.17 9.61
C GLU A 242 23.25 16.87 9.21
N THR A 243 24.56 16.75 9.48
CA THR A 243 25.32 15.52 9.22
C THR A 243 24.75 14.31 9.94
N ALA A 244 24.23 14.47 11.16
CA ALA A 244 23.66 13.35 11.92
C ALA A 244 22.25 12.96 11.46
N LEU A 245 21.45 13.89 10.91
CA LEU A 245 20.14 13.58 10.30
C LEU A 245 20.27 12.73 9.02
N HIS A 246 21.40 12.88 8.33
CA HIS A 246 21.73 12.14 7.12
C HIS A 246 22.59 10.90 7.38
N ASN A 247 22.99 10.67 8.63
CA ASN A 247 23.81 9.52 8.95
C ASN A 247 22.93 8.32 9.28
N TYR A 248 22.80 7.41 8.31
CA TYR A 248 22.00 6.18 8.35
C TYR A 248 22.54 5.09 9.31
N GLY A 249 23.20 5.47 10.41
CA GLY A 249 23.93 4.54 11.26
C GLY A 249 25.25 4.04 10.64
N ARG A 250 25.95 4.89 9.86
CA ARG A 250 27.29 4.62 9.31
C ARG A 250 28.40 5.39 10.01
#